data_AF-A0A1E4TH11-F1
#
_entry.id   AF-A0A1E4TH11-F1
#
_cell.length_a   1.000
_cell.length_b   1.000
_cell.length_c   1.000
_cell.angle_alpha   90.00
_cell.angle_beta   90.00
_cell.angle_gamma   90.00
#
_symmetry.space_group_name_H-M   'P 1'
#
loop_
_entity.id
_entity.type
_entity.pdbx_description
1 polymer ?
#
loop_
_entity_poly.entity_id
_entity_poly.type
_entity_poly.pdbx_seq_one_letter_code
_entity_poly.pdbx_strand_id
1 'polypeptide(L)'
;MCVKTFWWAQPNGVPASVSSNPNILYECEDQVTGKRGGPKFITRDVYVLHPDYSQTTISAVFEADDPANVKFEQSFTAPPSLPSKDELRQYSNKIGAAATRLIQQLVGQKVGDGSDQALIRHVQANIPGTLFSIGLKTHGICVYMNIGNSSVRQLDEIRPGDIILFRTAKFQGHKGSLHQKYSLDLGSPVHTGFVAEWDGSKRKVKVVEQSREKGKVRAESYRIPDMKSGEIEVYRMVDRSYVGWQ
;
A
#
# COMPACT_ATOMS: atom_id res chain seq x y z
N MET A 1 -23.51 -14.07 -15.16
CA MET A 1 -22.87 -15.33 -14.72
C MET A 1 -22.50 -15.36 -13.21
N CYS A 2 -23.12 -14.53 -12.35
CA CYS A 2 -22.80 -14.42 -10.92
C CYS A 2 -23.48 -15.50 -10.04
N VAL A 3 -24.65 -16.00 -10.45
CA VAL A 3 -25.52 -16.83 -9.59
C VAL A 3 -24.98 -18.25 -9.33
N LYS A 4 -24.06 -18.76 -10.16
CA LYS A 4 -23.57 -20.15 -10.03
C LYS A 4 -22.64 -20.38 -8.85
N THR A 5 -22.07 -19.34 -8.23
CA THR A 5 -21.08 -19.49 -7.16
C THR A 5 -21.64 -19.26 -5.75
N PHE A 6 -22.81 -18.64 -5.60
CA PHE A 6 -23.40 -18.28 -4.30
C PHE A 6 -22.40 -17.61 -3.35
N TRP A 7 -21.46 -16.82 -3.89
CA TRP A 7 -20.35 -16.27 -3.10
C TRP A 7 -20.85 -15.39 -1.94
N TRP A 8 -21.96 -14.69 -2.12
CA TRP A 8 -22.56 -13.81 -1.11
C TRP A 8 -23.13 -14.57 0.09
N ALA A 9 -23.40 -15.87 -0.04
CA ALA A 9 -23.87 -16.72 1.04
C ALA A 9 -22.74 -17.47 1.76
N GLN A 10 -21.51 -17.42 1.25
CA GLN A 10 -20.34 -18.04 1.89
C GLN A 10 -19.78 -17.14 2.99
N PRO A 11 -19.18 -17.67 4.07
CA PRO A 11 -18.51 -16.84 5.09
C PRO A 11 -17.41 -15.96 4.46
N ASN A 12 -17.47 -14.63 4.66
CA ASN A 12 -16.55 -13.65 4.04
C ASN A 12 -16.42 -13.78 2.51
N GLY A 13 -17.44 -14.35 1.86
CA GLY A 13 -17.38 -14.60 0.43
C GLY A 13 -17.49 -13.30 -0.36
N VAL A 14 -16.66 -13.18 -1.39
CA VAL A 14 -16.61 -12.07 -2.34
C VAL A 14 -16.60 -12.63 -3.78
N PRO A 15 -16.89 -11.83 -4.82
CA PRO A 15 -16.77 -12.30 -6.20
C PRO A 15 -15.35 -12.81 -6.50
N ALA A 16 -15.23 -13.85 -7.32
CA ALA A 16 -13.93 -14.42 -7.69
C ALA A 16 -13.01 -13.40 -8.38
N SER A 17 -13.57 -12.44 -9.12
CA SER A 17 -12.85 -11.32 -9.72
C SER A 17 -12.23 -10.36 -8.69
N VAL A 18 -12.77 -10.32 -7.48
CA VAL A 18 -12.22 -9.55 -6.36
C VAL A 18 -11.16 -10.37 -5.63
N SER A 19 -11.49 -11.60 -5.19
CA SER A 19 -10.57 -12.41 -4.39
C SER A 19 -9.28 -12.83 -5.13
N SER A 20 -9.34 -12.97 -6.45
CA SER A 20 -8.19 -13.38 -7.27
C SER A 20 -7.34 -12.22 -7.80
N ASN A 21 -7.78 -10.96 -7.60
CA ASN A 21 -7.07 -9.80 -8.13
C ASN A 21 -6.04 -9.27 -7.13
N PRO A 22 -4.73 -9.38 -7.40
CA PRO A 22 -3.69 -8.95 -6.47
C PRO A 22 -3.45 -7.43 -6.49
N ASN A 23 -4.11 -6.69 -7.37
CA ASN A 23 -3.88 -5.26 -7.58
C ASN A 23 -4.96 -4.37 -6.94
N ILE A 24 -5.82 -4.93 -6.09
CA ILE A 24 -6.85 -4.21 -5.35
C ILE A 24 -6.72 -4.48 -3.86
N LEU A 25 -7.29 -3.61 -3.04
CA LEU A 25 -7.56 -3.85 -1.64
C LEU A 25 -9.07 -3.99 -1.49
N TYR A 26 -9.54 -4.91 -0.66
CA TYR A 26 -10.97 -5.04 -0.42
C TYR A 26 -11.29 -5.39 1.02
N GLU A 27 -12.48 -4.98 1.45
CA GLU A 27 -13.08 -5.32 2.74
C GLU A 27 -14.51 -5.79 2.51
N CYS A 28 -15.02 -6.61 3.43
CA CYS A 28 -16.36 -7.18 3.36
C CYS A 28 -17.05 -6.96 4.71
N GLU A 29 -18.27 -6.45 4.69
CA GLU A 29 -19.11 -6.26 5.86
C GLU A 29 -20.46 -6.95 5.65
N ASP A 30 -20.95 -7.64 6.68
CA ASP A 30 -22.27 -8.25 6.71
C ASP A 30 -23.14 -7.53 7.73
N GLN A 31 -24.31 -7.05 7.30
CA GLN A 31 -25.34 -6.50 8.16
C GLN A 31 -26.57 -7.40 8.14
N VAL A 32 -27.04 -7.79 9.32
CA VAL A 32 -28.23 -8.62 9.47
C VAL A 32 -29.38 -7.76 9.97
N THR A 33 -30.48 -7.74 9.22
CA THR A 33 -31.71 -7.03 9.58
C THR A 33 -32.88 -8.02 9.68
N GLY A 34 -33.82 -7.77 10.60
CA GLY A 34 -34.99 -8.63 10.78
C GLY A 34 -35.61 -8.49 12.15
N LYS A 35 -36.91 -8.78 12.26
CA LYS A 35 -37.65 -8.77 13.55
C LYS A 35 -37.60 -10.15 14.20
N ARG A 36 -37.73 -10.20 15.53
CA ARG A 36 -37.77 -11.47 16.29
C ARG A 36 -38.94 -12.33 15.80
N GLY A 37 -38.63 -13.50 15.23
CA GLY A 37 -39.63 -14.43 14.69
C GLY A 37 -40.07 -14.15 13.24
N GLY A 38 -39.47 -13.18 12.54
CA GLY A 38 -39.69 -12.90 11.12
C GLY A 38 -38.47 -13.23 10.24
N PRO A 39 -38.58 -13.02 8.91
CA PRO A 39 -37.50 -13.27 7.97
C PRO A 39 -36.27 -12.40 8.29
N LYS A 40 -35.09 -12.99 8.16
CA LYS A 40 -33.79 -12.33 8.35
C LYS A 40 -33.18 -12.01 7.00
N PHE A 41 -32.87 -10.75 6.77
CA PHE A 41 -32.17 -10.30 5.58
C PHE A 41 -30.71 -10.03 5.91
N ILE A 42 -29.83 -10.50 5.03
CA ILE A 42 -28.39 -10.24 5.07
C ILE A 42 -28.08 -9.26 3.94
N THR A 43 -27.50 -8.13 4.29
CA THR A 43 -26.83 -7.22 3.37
C THR A 43 -25.34 -7.47 3.47
N ARG A 44 -24.72 -7.90 2.37
CA ARG A 44 -23.28 -8.00 2.26
C ARG A 44 -22.74 -6.88 1.39
N ASP A 45 -21.87 -6.06 1.94
CA ASP A 45 -21.17 -5.00 1.22
C ASP A 45 -19.71 -5.39 1.02
N VAL A 46 -19.27 -5.40 -0.24
CA VAL A 46 -17.87 -5.61 -0.62
C VAL A 46 -17.31 -4.28 -1.13
N TYR A 47 -16.42 -3.67 -0.34
CA TYR A 47 -15.72 -2.45 -0.69
C TYR A 47 -14.43 -2.80 -1.42
N VAL A 48 -14.29 -2.38 -2.67
CA VAL A 48 -13.09 -2.58 -3.48
C VAL A 48 -12.42 -1.24 -3.71
N LEU A 49 -11.15 -1.13 -3.33
CA LEU A 49 -10.29 0.03 -3.54
C LEU A 49 -9.27 -0.26 -4.63
N HIS A 50 -9.27 0.59 -5.67
CA HIS A 50 -8.38 0.47 -6.83
C HIS A 50 -7.09 1.28 -6.64
N PRO A 51 -6.03 1.03 -7.43
CA PRO A 51 -4.73 1.70 -7.27
C PRO A 51 -4.74 3.23 -7.35
N ASP A 52 -5.76 3.83 -7.97
CA ASP A 52 -5.99 5.28 -8.05
C ASP A 52 -6.84 5.81 -6.88
N TYR A 53 -7.20 4.95 -5.92
CA TYR A 53 -8.12 5.20 -4.81
C TYR A 53 -9.59 5.41 -5.19
N SER A 54 -9.98 5.14 -6.45
CA SER A 54 -11.40 4.95 -6.79
C SER A 54 -11.96 3.71 -6.10
N GLN A 55 -13.27 3.70 -5.88
CA GLN A 55 -13.94 2.63 -5.13
C GLN A 55 -15.07 2.01 -5.94
N THR A 56 -15.24 0.70 -5.78
CA THR A 56 -16.43 -0.03 -6.22
C THR A 56 -17.04 -0.71 -5.00
N THR A 57 -18.30 -0.41 -4.71
CA THR A 57 -19.05 -1.11 -3.66
C THR A 57 -20.03 -2.07 -4.33
N ILE A 58 -20.01 -3.33 -3.92
CA ILE A 58 -20.95 -4.36 -4.39
C ILE A 58 -21.80 -4.76 -3.20
N SER A 59 -23.10 -4.50 -3.28
CA SER A 59 -24.07 -4.82 -2.23
C SER A 59 -24.92 -6.01 -2.67
N ALA A 60 -24.97 -7.05 -1.85
CA ALA A 60 -25.79 -8.24 -2.07
C ALA A 60 -26.81 -8.35 -0.93
N VAL A 61 -28.09 -8.24 -1.24
CA VAL A 61 -29.19 -8.34 -0.27
C VAL A 61 -29.98 -9.60 -0.53
N PHE A 62 -30.07 -10.48 0.47
CA PHE A 62 -30.75 -11.76 0.36
C PHE A 62 -31.38 -12.17 1.69
N GLU A 63 -32.39 -13.03 1.64
CA GLU A 63 -32.95 -13.66 2.84
C GLU A 63 -32.06 -14.84 3.26
N ALA A 64 -31.80 -14.98 4.55
CA ALA A 64 -30.90 -16.01 5.07
C ALA A 64 -31.37 -17.44 4.72
N ASP A 65 -32.68 -17.65 4.66
CA ASP A 65 -33.30 -18.94 4.36
C ASP A 65 -33.55 -19.16 2.85
N ASP A 66 -33.48 -18.09 2.03
CA ASP A 66 -33.56 -18.15 0.56
C ASP A 66 -32.45 -17.32 -0.09
N PRO A 67 -31.17 -17.79 -0.02
CA PRO A 67 -30.05 -17.08 -0.60
C PRO A 67 -30.07 -17.07 -2.14
N ALA A 68 -30.96 -17.83 -2.79
CA ALA A 68 -31.09 -17.83 -4.25
C ALA A 68 -31.79 -16.58 -4.77
N ASN A 69 -32.67 -15.97 -3.96
CA ASN A 69 -33.35 -14.73 -4.27
C ASN A 69 -32.52 -13.51 -3.80
N VAL A 70 -31.34 -13.35 -4.39
CA VAL A 70 -30.42 -12.24 -4.10
C VAL A 70 -30.67 -11.05 -5.03
N LYS A 71 -30.59 -9.85 -4.48
CA LYS A 71 -30.50 -8.59 -5.23
C LYS A 71 -29.09 -8.04 -5.15
N PHE A 72 -28.55 -7.60 -6.29
CA PHE A 72 -27.25 -6.95 -6.35
C PHE A 72 -27.40 -5.50 -6.75
N GLU A 73 -26.65 -4.65 -6.05
CA GLU A 73 -26.39 -3.28 -6.45
C GLU A 73 -24.88 -3.08 -6.53
N GLN A 74 -24.46 -2.22 -7.47
CA GLN A 74 -23.07 -1.82 -7.59
C GLN A 74 -23.00 -0.31 -7.73
N SER A 75 -22.14 0.31 -6.93
CA SER A 75 -21.85 1.73 -7.02
C SER A 75 -20.36 1.97 -7.24
N PHE A 76 -20.05 3.11 -7.84
CA PHE A 76 -18.67 3.55 -8.09
C PHE A 76 -18.47 4.95 -7.51
N THR A 77 -17.34 5.14 -6.83
CA THR A 77 -16.91 6.44 -6.30
C THR A 77 -15.59 6.81 -6.95
N ALA A 78 -15.52 8.02 -7.50
CA ALA A 78 -14.29 8.54 -8.08
C ALA A 78 -13.17 8.65 -7.02
N PRO A 79 -11.89 8.70 -7.43
CA PRO A 79 -10.80 8.96 -6.50
C PRO A 79 -11.03 10.21 -5.65
N PRO A 80 -10.63 10.20 -4.36
CA PRO A 80 -10.58 11.40 -3.55
C PRO A 80 -9.69 12.48 -4.19
N SER A 81 -9.97 13.74 -3.88
CA SER A 81 -9.05 14.83 -4.24
C SER A 81 -7.70 14.64 -3.57
N LEU A 82 -6.62 14.98 -4.27
CA LEU A 82 -5.28 14.92 -3.68
C LEU A 82 -5.21 15.77 -2.40
N PRO A 83 -4.56 15.27 -1.33
CA PRO A 83 -4.38 16.06 -0.12
C PRO A 83 -3.53 17.30 -0.38
N SER A 84 -3.87 18.38 0.32
CA SER A 84 -3.06 19.58 0.40
C SER A 84 -1.68 19.30 1.03
N LYS A 85 -0.73 20.22 0.85
CA LYS A 85 0.60 20.12 1.48
C LYS A 85 0.54 20.05 3.01
N ASP A 86 -0.44 20.71 3.62
CA ASP A 86 -0.59 20.69 5.07
C ASP A 86 -1.13 19.34 5.56
N GLU A 87 -2.10 18.75 4.86
CA GLU A 87 -2.56 17.37 5.14
C GLU A 87 -1.43 16.35 4.94
N LEU A 88 -0.66 16.48 3.85
CA LEU A 88 0.55 15.67 3.63
C LEU A 88 1.57 15.82 4.78
N ARG A 89 1.72 17.01 5.36
CA ARG A 89 2.58 17.21 6.53
C ARG A 89 2.00 16.55 7.78
N GLN A 90 0.68 16.62 7.98
CA GLN A 90 0.01 15.96 9.10
C GLN A 90 0.16 14.44 9.05
N TYR A 91 -0.01 13.82 7.87
CA TYR A 91 0.24 12.39 7.68
C TYR A 91 1.69 12.02 8.01
N SER A 92 2.67 12.83 7.60
CA SER A 92 4.08 12.61 7.95
C SER A 92 4.31 12.70 9.46
N ASN A 93 3.76 13.72 10.12
CA ASN A 93 3.93 13.94 11.57
C ASN A 93 3.26 12.86 12.43
N LYS A 94 2.15 12.28 11.96
CA LYS A 94 1.39 11.25 12.69
C LYS A 94 1.83 9.85 12.28
N ILE A 95 1.55 9.46 11.05
CA ILE A 95 1.75 8.10 10.52
C ILE A 95 3.24 7.89 10.22
N GLY A 96 3.91 8.84 9.54
CA GLY A 96 5.33 8.75 9.22
C GLY A 96 6.24 8.68 10.46
N ALA A 97 5.96 9.50 11.47
CA ALA A 97 6.68 9.47 12.74
C ALA A 97 6.45 8.18 13.55
N ALA A 98 5.26 7.56 13.46
CA ALA A 98 5.00 6.25 14.05
C ALA A 98 5.78 5.15 13.30
N ALA A 99 5.74 5.15 11.97
CA ALA A 99 6.50 4.22 11.16
C ALA A 99 8.00 4.31 11.42
N THR A 100 8.55 5.52 11.53
CA THR A 100 9.98 5.74 11.81
C THR A 100 10.40 5.12 13.15
N ARG A 101 9.56 5.21 14.18
CA ARG A 101 9.83 4.57 15.48
C ARG A 101 9.81 3.05 15.37
N LEU A 102 8.83 2.49 14.67
CA LEU A 102 8.70 1.04 14.49
C LEU A 102 9.88 0.46 13.70
N ILE A 103 10.24 1.05 12.56
CA ILE A 103 11.33 0.52 11.72
C ILE A 103 12.69 0.53 12.43
N GLN A 104 12.94 1.50 13.31
CA GLN A 104 14.16 1.55 14.11
C GLN A 104 14.27 0.36 15.07
N GLN A 105 13.15 -0.05 15.67
CA GLN A 105 13.11 -1.21 16.57
C GLN A 105 13.31 -2.53 15.83
N LEU A 106 12.94 -2.58 14.54
CA LEU A 106 13.00 -3.80 13.74
C LEU A 106 14.37 -4.07 13.11
N VAL A 107 15.29 -3.10 13.10
CA VAL A 107 16.64 -3.28 12.53
C VAL A 107 17.35 -4.48 13.16
N GLY A 108 17.91 -5.35 12.31
CA GLY A 108 18.59 -6.58 12.72
C GLY A 108 17.66 -7.78 12.97
N GLN A 109 16.34 -7.58 12.94
CA GLN A 109 15.34 -8.63 13.08
C GLN A 109 14.87 -9.16 11.71
N LYS A 110 14.30 -10.35 11.68
CA LYS A 110 13.56 -10.87 10.51
C LYS A 110 12.07 -10.66 10.78
N VAL A 111 11.40 -9.87 9.95
CA VAL A 111 9.95 -9.69 9.99
C VAL A 111 9.27 -10.65 9.02
N GLY A 112 8.20 -11.31 9.48
CA GLY A 112 7.38 -12.23 8.69
C GLY A 112 8.18 -13.29 7.93
N ASP A 113 7.88 -13.45 6.64
CA ASP A 113 8.54 -14.42 5.76
C ASP A 113 9.96 -14.00 5.32
N GLY A 114 10.36 -12.75 5.58
CA GLY A 114 11.63 -12.21 5.09
C GLY A 114 11.49 -11.23 3.93
N SER A 115 10.29 -11.06 3.36
CA SER A 115 10.05 -10.14 2.25
C SER A 115 10.00 -8.68 2.70
N ASP A 116 10.25 -7.78 1.76
CA ASP A 116 9.99 -6.35 1.91
C ASP A 116 8.51 -6.07 2.21
N GLN A 117 7.60 -6.78 1.54
CA GLN A 117 6.15 -6.65 1.75
C GLN A 117 5.72 -7.05 3.16
N ALA A 118 6.35 -8.08 3.75
CA ALA A 118 6.09 -8.44 5.14
C ALA A 118 6.49 -7.33 6.10
N LEU A 119 7.59 -6.62 5.84
CA LEU A 119 7.99 -5.44 6.62
C LEU A 119 6.97 -4.30 6.47
N ILE A 120 6.56 -3.95 5.23
CA ILE A 120 5.55 -2.90 4.98
C ILE A 120 4.25 -3.21 5.74
N ARG A 121 3.72 -4.43 5.55
CA ARG A 121 2.46 -4.87 6.17
C ARG A 121 2.56 -4.87 7.70
N HIS A 122 3.68 -5.34 8.26
CA HIS A 122 3.88 -5.35 9.70
C HIS A 122 3.87 -3.93 10.30
N VAL A 123 4.57 -2.99 9.67
CA VAL A 123 4.59 -1.59 10.14
C VAL A 123 3.19 -0.96 10.03
N GLN A 124 2.51 -1.10 8.89
CA GLN A 124 1.16 -0.55 8.71
C GLN A 124 0.16 -1.14 9.73
N ALA A 125 0.22 -2.44 9.99
CA ALA A 125 -0.67 -3.10 10.95
C ALA A 125 -0.47 -2.64 12.40
N ASN A 126 0.71 -2.08 12.74
CA ASN A 126 1.03 -1.55 14.06
C ASN A 126 0.83 -0.03 14.16
N ILE A 127 0.22 0.61 13.16
CA ILE A 127 -0.14 2.04 13.19
C ILE A 127 -1.66 2.16 13.01
N PRO A 128 -2.42 2.37 14.10
CA PRO A 128 -3.88 2.43 14.06
C PRO A 128 -4.43 3.41 13.03
N GLY A 129 -5.43 2.97 12.27
CA GLY A 129 -6.11 3.77 11.26
C GLY A 129 -5.35 3.94 9.94
N THR A 130 -4.14 3.40 9.78
CA THR A 130 -3.39 3.48 8.52
C THR A 130 -4.11 2.74 7.41
N LEU A 131 -4.21 3.35 6.23
CA LEU A 131 -4.69 2.68 5.04
C LEU A 131 -3.60 1.74 4.51
N PHE A 132 -3.93 0.46 4.33
CA PHE A 132 -2.98 -0.53 3.83
C PHE A 132 -2.66 -0.32 2.34
N SER A 133 -1.52 -0.87 1.95
CA SER A 133 -1.10 -0.84 0.55
C SER A 133 -2.05 -1.62 -0.36
N ILE A 134 -2.25 -1.08 -1.56
CA ILE A 134 -3.05 -1.70 -2.62
C ILE A 134 -2.10 -2.48 -3.52
N GLY A 135 -2.19 -3.80 -3.45
CA GLY A 135 -1.24 -4.70 -4.09
C GLY A 135 0.20 -4.42 -3.66
N LEU A 136 1.12 -4.49 -4.63
CA LEU A 136 2.57 -4.36 -4.39
C LEU A 136 3.14 -3.00 -4.76
N LYS A 137 2.30 -2.06 -5.22
CA LYS A 137 2.76 -0.85 -5.92
C LYS A 137 2.26 0.45 -5.31
N THR A 138 1.08 0.45 -4.70
CA THR A 138 0.45 1.67 -4.19
C THR A 138 0.48 1.66 -2.67
N HIS A 139 1.25 2.59 -2.08
CA HIS A 139 1.49 2.63 -0.63
C HIS A 139 1.02 3.93 0.04
N GLY A 140 0.24 4.75 -0.65
CA GLY A 140 -0.19 6.07 -0.19
C GLY A 140 -0.26 7.09 -1.32
N ILE A 141 -0.09 8.37 -1.00
CA ILE A 141 0.01 9.45 -1.99
C ILE A 141 1.43 9.50 -2.54
N CYS A 142 1.60 9.40 -3.85
CA CYS A 142 2.91 9.52 -4.50
C CYS A 142 3.43 10.96 -4.38
N VAL A 143 4.38 11.18 -3.46
CA VAL A 143 4.99 12.50 -3.21
C VAL A 143 6.19 12.79 -4.11
N TYR A 144 6.83 11.74 -4.62
CA TYR A 144 7.93 11.83 -5.56
C TYR A 144 7.90 10.67 -6.54
N MET A 145 8.16 10.94 -7.81
CA MET A 145 8.26 9.94 -8.88
C MET A 145 9.41 10.30 -9.81
N ASN A 146 10.20 9.30 -10.18
CA ASN A 146 11.25 9.40 -11.19
C ASN A 146 11.20 8.18 -12.10
N ILE A 147 10.85 8.38 -13.36
CA ILE A 147 10.82 7.34 -14.39
C ILE A 147 12.00 7.58 -15.33
N GLY A 148 12.99 6.68 -15.29
CA GLY A 148 14.14 6.68 -16.20
C GLY A 148 14.97 7.97 -16.22
N ASN A 149 14.89 8.81 -15.19
CA ASN A 149 15.41 10.19 -15.18
C ASN A 149 14.87 11.12 -16.27
N SER A 150 13.89 10.67 -17.06
CA SER A 150 13.26 11.47 -18.12
C SER A 150 11.99 12.16 -17.65
N SER A 151 11.30 11.59 -16.66
CA SER A 151 10.09 12.16 -16.07
C SER A 151 10.22 12.17 -14.55
N VAL A 152 10.44 13.36 -14.00
CA VAL A 152 10.51 13.57 -12.54
C VAL A 152 9.32 14.43 -12.12
N ARG A 153 8.53 13.94 -11.17
CA ARG A 153 7.42 14.68 -10.54
C ARG A 153 7.63 14.70 -9.04
N GLN A 154 7.33 15.84 -8.42
CA GLN A 154 7.42 15.98 -6.97
C GLN A 154 6.22 16.81 -6.48
N LEU A 155 5.35 16.14 -5.74
CA LEU A 155 4.18 16.76 -5.11
C LEU A 155 4.56 17.39 -3.76
N ASP A 156 5.45 16.74 -3.02
CA ASP A 156 5.96 17.23 -1.73
C ASP A 156 7.39 16.71 -1.48
N GLU A 157 8.02 17.21 -0.43
CA GLU A 157 9.32 16.72 0.03
C GLU A 157 9.21 15.28 0.57
N ILE A 158 10.23 14.46 0.30
CA ILE A 158 10.41 13.12 0.87
C ILE A 158 10.75 13.26 2.35
N ARG A 159 10.09 12.50 3.22
CA ARG A 159 10.28 12.57 4.68
C ARG A 159 10.46 11.19 5.31
N PRO A 160 11.07 11.10 6.51
CA PRO A 160 11.12 9.86 7.27
C PRO A 160 9.72 9.25 7.47
N GLY A 161 9.65 7.94 7.32
CA GLY A 161 8.40 7.17 7.39
C GLY A 161 7.63 7.07 6.07
N ASP A 162 8.00 7.81 5.02
CA ASP A 162 7.46 7.55 3.68
C ASP A 162 7.93 6.18 3.17
N ILE A 163 7.17 5.54 2.28
CA ILE A 163 7.53 4.26 1.66
C ILE A 163 8.14 4.54 0.29
N ILE A 164 9.36 4.05 0.06
CA ILE A 164 10.00 4.11 -1.26
C ILE A 164 9.82 2.77 -1.99
N LEU A 165 9.57 2.85 -3.28
CA LEU A 165 9.45 1.73 -4.21
C LEU A 165 10.46 1.90 -5.33
N PHE A 166 11.17 0.81 -5.64
CA PHE A 166 12.05 0.67 -6.80
C PHE A 166 11.43 -0.32 -7.77
N ARG A 167 11.28 0.06 -9.05
CA ARG A 167 10.82 -0.84 -10.11
C ARG A 167 11.92 -0.99 -11.15
N THR A 168 12.49 -2.19 -11.29
CA THR A 168 13.53 -2.49 -12.28
C THR A 168 14.67 -1.45 -12.28
N ALA A 169 14.96 -0.91 -11.09
CA ALA A 169 15.84 0.23 -10.91
C ALA A 169 17.29 -0.24 -10.89
N LYS A 170 18.11 0.32 -11.78
CA LYS A 170 19.54 0.03 -11.87
C LYS A 170 20.33 1.22 -11.38
N PHE A 171 21.13 1.03 -10.34
CA PHE A 171 22.03 2.04 -9.81
C PHE A 171 23.47 1.74 -10.20
N GLN A 172 24.18 2.76 -10.67
CA GLN A 172 25.61 2.71 -10.92
C GLN A 172 26.27 4.01 -10.51
N GLY A 173 27.31 3.91 -9.70
CA GLY A 173 28.01 5.07 -9.17
C GLY A 173 29.34 4.71 -8.51
N HIS A 174 29.84 5.63 -7.70
CA HIS A 174 31.05 5.46 -6.93
C HIS A 174 30.74 5.56 -5.44
N LYS A 175 31.32 4.69 -4.62
CA LYS A 175 31.17 4.67 -3.15
C LYS A 175 32.51 4.76 -2.44
N GLY A 176 32.48 5.36 -1.24
CA GLY A 176 33.65 5.51 -0.36
C GLY A 176 34.66 6.57 -0.84
N SER A 177 35.64 6.87 0.01
CA SER A 177 36.74 7.81 -0.30
C SER A 177 37.64 7.33 -1.45
N LEU A 178 37.69 6.03 -1.69
CA LEU A 178 38.48 5.40 -2.76
C LEU A 178 37.76 5.33 -4.12
N HIS A 179 36.60 5.98 -4.27
CA HIS A 179 35.81 6.00 -5.53
C HIS A 179 35.53 4.60 -6.12
N GLN A 180 35.29 3.60 -5.28
CA GLN A 180 35.01 2.24 -5.74
C GLN A 180 33.71 2.23 -6.56
N LYS A 181 33.77 1.72 -7.79
CA LYS A 181 32.57 1.54 -8.64
C LYS A 181 31.61 0.55 -7.99
N TYR A 182 30.32 0.81 -8.11
CA TYR A 182 29.27 -0.15 -7.75
C TYR A 182 28.20 -0.22 -8.84
N SER A 183 27.56 -1.38 -8.94
CA SER A 183 26.35 -1.60 -9.73
C SER A 183 25.38 -2.38 -8.84
N LEU A 184 24.12 -1.98 -8.84
CA LEU A 184 23.08 -2.61 -8.04
C LEU A 184 21.77 -2.59 -8.83
N ASP A 185 21.15 -3.74 -8.96
CA ASP A 185 19.81 -3.88 -9.53
C ASP A 185 18.80 -4.09 -8.40
N LEU A 186 17.70 -3.33 -8.41
CA LEU A 186 16.63 -3.37 -7.42
C LEU A 186 15.28 -3.54 -8.11
N GLY A 187 14.44 -4.38 -7.51
CA GLY A 187 13.05 -4.57 -7.93
C GLY A 187 12.91 -5.47 -9.15
N SER A 188 12.67 -6.75 -8.89
CA SER A 188 12.26 -7.75 -9.89
C SER A 188 11.00 -8.46 -9.38
N PRO A 189 9.78 -7.91 -9.60
CA PRO A 189 9.47 -6.70 -10.36
C PRO A 189 9.51 -5.40 -9.55
N VAL A 190 9.42 -5.46 -8.22
CA VAL A 190 9.46 -4.30 -7.31
C VAL A 190 10.25 -4.63 -6.05
N HIS A 191 10.80 -3.61 -5.42
CA HIS A 191 11.44 -3.69 -4.10
C HIS A 191 11.06 -2.45 -3.30
N THR A 192 10.67 -2.63 -2.05
CA THR A 192 10.14 -1.56 -1.20
C THR A 192 10.87 -1.44 0.13
N GLY A 193 10.77 -0.27 0.74
CA GLY A 193 11.30 -0.01 2.08
C GLY A 193 10.80 1.30 2.64
N PHE A 194 11.13 1.58 3.90
CA PHE A 194 10.79 2.84 4.55
C PHE A 194 11.94 3.82 4.46
N VAL A 195 11.65 5.08 4.11
CA VAL A 195 12.60 6.17 4.20
C VAL A 195 12.92 6.41 5.68
N ALA A 196 14.19 6.27 6.05
CA ALA A 196 14.68 6.64 7.37
C ALA A 196 15.19 8.09 7.38
N GLU A 197 15.89 8.51 6.32
CA GLU A 197 16.46 9.85 6.19
C GLU A 197 16.45 10.29 4.72
N TRP A 198 16.28 11.59 4.49
CA TRP A 198 16.39 12.23 3.18
C TRP A 198 17.35 13.41 3.24
N ASP A 199 18.40 13.36 2.42
CA ASP A 199 19.31 14.49 2.18
C ASP A 199 19.00 15.08 0.81
N GLY A 200 18.19 16.15 0.82
CA GLY A 200 17.76 16.86 -0.38
C GLY A 200 18.92 17.47 -1.18
N SER A 201 20.01 17.87 -0.50
CA SER A 201 21.19 18.46 -1.15
C SER A 201 21.94 17.43 -1.99
N LYS A 202 22.08 16.20 -1.48
CA LYS A 202 22.78 15.11 -2.17
C LYS A 202 21.84 14.23 -2.99
N ARG A 203 20.54 14.49 -2.92
CA ARG A 203 19.45 13.63 -3.41
C ARG A 203 19.68 12.18 -2.98
N LYS A 204 20.01 11.99 -1.71
CA LYS A 204 20.37 10.71 -1.10
C LYS A 204 19.30 10.30 -0.10
N VAL A 205 18.78 9.10 -0.27
CA VAL A 205 17.78 8.49 0.62
C VAL A 205 18.42 7.35 1.40
N LYS A 206 18.21 7.31 2.71
CA LYS A 206 18.50 6.16 3.55
C LYS A 206 17.21 5.39 3.75
N VAL A 207 17.24 4.10 3.47
CA VAL A 207 16.05 3.24 3.43
C VAL A 207 16.25 2.09 4.41
N VAL A 208 15.27 1.87 5.29
CA VAL A 208 15.17 0.66 6.10
C VAL A 208 14.34 -0.35 5.33
N GLU A 209 14.97 -1.47 4.99
CA GLU A 209 14.43 -2.47 4.08
C GLU A 209 14.77 -3.89 4.54
N GLN A 210 14.05 -4.85 3.98
CA GLN A 210 14.29 -6.26 4.15
C GLN A 210 14.16 -6.94 2.78
N SER A 211 14.87 -8.04 2.56
CA SER A 211 14.68 -8.86 1.37
C SER A 211 14.90 -10.32 1.70
N ARG A 212 14.25 -11.23 0.96
CA ARG A 212 14.35 -12.67 1.19
C ARG A 212 15.79 -13.17 1.13
N GLU A 213 16.60 -12.58 0.25
CA GLU A 213 18.02 -12.92 0.07
C GLU A 213 18.89 -12.54 1.27
N LYS A 214 18.63 -11.38 1.88
CA LYS A 214 19.46 -10.86 2.97
C LYS A 214 18.84 -11.11 4.35
N GLY A 215 17.59 -11.56 4.42
CA GLY A 215 16.90 -12.14 5.57
C GLY A 215 16.45 -11.16 6.65
N LYS A 216 17.29 -10.18 7.05
CA LYS A 216 17.04 -9.25 8.16
C LYS A 216 16.83 -7.81 7.70
N VAL A 217 16.05 -7.06 8.48
CA VAL A 217 15.84 -5.63 8.31
C VAL A 217 17.17 -4.89 8.50
N ARG A 218 17.52 -4.01 7.57
CA ARG A 218 18.76 -3.21 7.60
C ARG A 218 18.53 -1.85 6.97
N ALA A 219 19.48 -0.94 7.18
CA ALA A 219 19.51 0.35 6.50
C ALA A 219 20.48 0.31 5.31
N GLU A 220 20.02 0.77 4.16
CA GLU A 220 20.82 0.98 2.95
C GLU A 220 20.69 2.43 2.48
N SER A 221 21.61 2.89 1.64
CA SER A 221 21.61 4.26 1.13
C SER A 221 21.65 4.27 -0.39
N TYR A 222 20.75 5.04 -1.00
CA TYR A 222 20.65 5.20 -2.44
C TYR A 222 20.78 6.67 -2.81
N ARG A 223 21.60 6.95 -3.83
CA ARG A 223 21.65 8.27 -4.45
C ARG A 223 20.77 8.24 -5.69
N ILE A 224 19.72 9.05 -5.73
CA ILE A 224 18.83 9.11 -6.89
C ILE A 224 19.59 9.41 -8.19
N PRO A 225 20.60 10.32 -8.21
CA PRO A 225 21.39 10.57 -9.42
C PRO A 225 22.19 9.37 -9.95
N ASP A 226 22.43 8.36 -9.11
CA ASP A 226 23.15 7.15 -9.52
C ASP A 226 22.22 6.14 -10.23
N MET A 227 20.90 6.37 -10.25
CA MET A 227 19.96 5.56 -11.03
C MET A 227 20.22 5.77 -12.52
N LYS A 228 20.42 4.68 -13.28
CA LYS A 228 20.64 4.68 -14.73
C LYS A 228 19.38 4.31 -15.52
N SER A 229 18.53 3.46 -14.96
CA SER A 229 17.26 3.03 -15.56
C SER A 229 16.28 2.58 -14.48
N GLY A 230 15.02 2.36 -14.88
CA GLY A 230 13.93 1.95 -14.00
C GLY A 230 13.22 3.13 -13.35
N GLU A 231 12.48 2.85 -12.27
CA GLU A 231 11.60 3.83 -11.63
C GLU A 231 11.83 3.88 -10.12
N ILE A 232 11.69 5.07 -9.56
CA ILE A 232 11.60 5.33 -8.12
C ILE A 232 10.29 6.06 -7.86
N GLU A 233 9.50 5.53 -6.94
CA GLU A 233 8.30 6.18 -6.42
C GLU A 233 8.43 6.29 -4.89
N VAL A 234 7.97 7.40 -4.31
CA VAL A 234 7.92 7.58 -2.86
C VAL A 234 6.50 7.96 -2.47
N TYR A 235 5.96 7.23 -1.51
CA TYR A 235 4.59 7.29 -1.07
C TYR A 235 4.50 7.79 0.36
N ARG A 236 3.69 8.82 0.56
CA ARG A 236 3.24 9.19 1.90
C ARG A 236 2.05 8.33 2.30
N MET A 237 2.22 7.54 3.35
CA MET A 237 1.11 6.79 3.94
C MET A 237 0.02 7.75 4.41
N VAL A 238 -1.23 7.32 4.27
CA VAL A 238 -2.44 8.04 4.69
C VAL A 238 -3.27 7.15 5.61
N ASP A 239 -4.22 7.73 6.32
CA ASP A 239 -5.19 6.96 7.08
C ASP A 239 -6.44 6.60 6.25
N ARG A 240 -7.25 5.70 6.79
CA ARG A 240 -8.48 5.18 6.19
C ARG A 240 -9.48 6.29 5.84
N SER A 241 -9.44 7.43 6.55
CA SER A 241 -10.35 8.54 6.30
C SER A 241 -10.10 9.21 4.95
N TYR A 242 -8.91 9.06 4.36
CA TYR A 242 -8.61 9.56 3.02
C TYR A 242 -9.55 8.99 1.95
N VAL A 243 -10.00 7.75 2.11
CA VAL A 243 -10.96 7.08 1.22
C VAL A 243 -12.36 7.01 1.83
N GLY A 244 -12.61 7.72 2.93
CA GLY A 244 -13.88 7.71 3.64
C GLY A 244 -14.17 6.42 4.41
N TRP A 245 -13.17 5.55 4.63
CA TRP A 245 -13.31 4.34 5.42
C TRP A 245 -13.15 4.66 6.92
N GLN A 246 -13.92 3.96 7.75
CA GLN A 246 -13.83 4.01 9.21
C GLN A 246 -13.01 2.85 9.77
#